data_AF-A0A5J4UKN2-F1
#
_entry.id   AF-A0A5J4UKN2-F1
#
_cell.length_a   1.000
_cell.length_b   1.000
_cell.length_c   1.000
_cell.angle_alpha   90.00
_cell.angle_beta   90.00
_cell.angle_gamma   90.00
#
_symmetry.space_group_name_H-M   'P 1'
#
loop_
_entity.id
_entity.type
_entity.pdbx_description
1 polymer ?
#
loop_
_entity_poly.entity_id
_entity_poly.type
_entity_poly.pdbx_seq_one_letter_code
_entity_poly.pdbx_strand_id
1 'polypeptide(L)' 'MVIFQVGDIIKNQYILQRKIGIGAFGAIFSVKRIGGSQSSPEAMKLEKESINYSQIYTE' A
#
# COMPACT_ATOMS: atom_id res chain seq x y z
N MET A 1 -12.78 -7.52 2.53
CA MET A 1 -11.64 -7.90 1.66
C MET A 1 -11.46 -6.85 0.59
N VAL A 2 -10.79 -5.75 0.95
CA VAL A 2 -10.41 -4.72 -0.02
C VAL A 2 -9.24 -5.24 -0.84
N ILE A 3 -9.44 -5.41 -2.15
CA ILE A 3 -8.38 -5.83 -3.07
C ILE A 3 -7.90 -4.56 -3.78
N PHE A 4 -6.73 -4.06 -3.39
CA PHE A 4 -6.10 -2.92 -4.05
C PHE A 4 -5.57 -3.30 -5.42
N GLN A 5 -5.82 -2.44 -6.41
CA GLN A 5 -5.45 -2.64 -7.81
C GLN A 5 -4.66 -1.46 -8.36
N VAL A 6 -3.93 -1.71 -9.43
CA VAL A 6 -3.28 -0.64 -10.19
C VAL A 6 -4.35 0.32 -10.72
N GLY A 7 -4.13 1.62 -10.51
CA GLY A 7 -5.07 2.68 -10.82
C GLY A 7 -5.82 3.21 -9.59
N ASP A 8 -5.83 2.47 -8.48
CA ASP A 8 -6.49 2.95 -7.25
C ASP A 8 -5.81 4.20 -6.70
N ILE A 9 -6.66 5.08 -6.18
CA ILE A 9 -6.23 6.31 -5.52
C ILE A 9 -6.26 6.09 -4.01
N ILE A 10 -5.09 6.14 -3.40
CA ILE A 10 -4.93 6.01 -1.95
C ILE A 10 -4.88 7.41 -1.32
N LYS A 11 -5.80 7.66 -0.39
CA LYS A 11 -5.90 8.91 0.40
C LYS A 11 -5.96 10.19 -0.45
N ASN A 12 -6.46 10.09 -1.69
CA ASN A 12 -6.50 11.19 -2.66
C ASN A 12 -5.13 11.85 -2.94
N GLN A 13 -4.04 11.16 -2.66
CA GLN A 13 -2.67 11.67 -2.74
C GLN A 13 -1.76 10.78 -3.56
N TYR A 14 -2.04 9.48 -3.65
CA TYR A 14 -1.19 8.52 -4.33
C TYR A 14 -2.00 7.69 -5.31
N ILE A 15 -1.45 7.43 -6.49
CA ILE A 15 -2.02 6.53 -7.50
C ILE A 15 -1.15 5.28 -7.54
N LEU A 16 -1.75 4.10 -7.34
CA LEU A 16 -1.05 2.83 -7.51
C LEU A 16 -0.72 2.62 -8.99
N GLN A 17 0.55 2.50 -9.35
CA GLN A 17 0.98 2.38 -10.75
C GLN A 17 1.29 0.94 -11.15
N ARG A 18 1.98 0.20 -10.29
CA ARG A 18 2.44 -1.15 -10.59
C ARG A 18 2.52 -1.96 -9.31
N LYS A 19 2.14 -3.23 -9.38
CA LYS A 19 2.43 -4.19 -8.32
C LYS A 19 3.89 -4.62 -8.41
N ILE A 20 4.66 -4.38 -7.35
CA ILE A 20 6.07 -4.74 -7.25
C ILE A 20 6.22 -6.17 -6.72
N GLY A 21 5.43 -6.54 -5.71
CA GLY A 21 5.48 -7.87 -5.11
C GLY A 21 4.29 -8.17 -4.22
N ILE A 22 4.05 -9.45 -3.97
CA ILE A 22 3.02 -9.94 -3.03
C ILE A 22 3.72 -10.86 -2.03
N GLY A 23 3.42 -10.67 -0.75
CA GLY A 23 3.83 -11.55 0.33
C GLY A 23 2.62 -12.09 1.10
N ALA A 24 2.89 -12.91 2.11
CA ALA A 24 1.85 -13.51 2.95
C ALA A 24 0.96 -12.48 3.68
N PHE A 25 1.54 -11.31 4.00
CA PHE A 25 0.89 -10.27 4.81
C PHE A 25 0.33 -9.11 3.98
N GLY A 26 0.61 -9.05 2.68
CA GLY A 26 0.20 -7.89 1.87
C GLY A 26 0.90 -7.81 0.53
N ALA A 27 0.81 -6.66 -0.11
CA ALA A 27 1.41 -6.39 -1.41
C ALA A 27 2.13 -5.04 -1.43
N ILE A 28 3.19 -4.95 -2.20
CA ILE A 28 3.95 -3.72 -2.45
C ILE A 28 3.57 -3.21 -3.83
N PHE A 29 3.24 -1.93 -3.90
CA PHE A 29 2.95 -1.22 -5.14
C PHE A 29 3.90 -0.03 -5.33
N SER A 30 4.27 0.26 -6.57
CA SER A 30 4.84 1.54 -6.94
C SER A 30 3.72 2.57 -6.99
N VAL A 31 3.96 3.74 -6.40
CA VAL A 31 2.98 4.82 -6.35
C VAL A 31 3.51 6.10 -6.95
N LYS A 32 2.60 6.87 -7.52
CA LYS A 32 2.84 8.24 -7.97
C LYS A 32 2.03 9.21 -7.12
N ARG A 33 2.70 10.21 -6.56
CA ARG A 33 2.04 11.29 -5.83
C ARG A 33 1.28 12.22 -6.79
N ILE A 34 0.05 12.57 -6.43
CA ILE A 34 -0.79 13.53 -7.15
C ILE A 34 -0.31 14.93 -6.78
N GLY A 35 0.09 15.74 -7.77
CA GLY A 35 0.52 17.13 -7.57
C GLY A 35 1.95 17.32 -7.04
N GLY A 36 2.70 16.24 -6.79
CA GLY A 36 4.13 16.31 -6.49
C GLY A 36 4.96 16.52 -7.76
N SER A 37 6.06 17.28 -7.65
CA SER A 37 7.12 17.28 -8.68
C SER A 37 7.61 15.83 -8.90
N GLN A 38 8.04 15.48 -10.13
CA GLN A 38 8.47 14.13 -10.55
C GLN A 38 9.75 13.64 -9.84
N SER A 39 9.83 13.77 -8.53
CA SER A 39 11.00 13.48 -7.73
C SER A 39 10.85 12.09 -7.13
N SER A 40 11.31 11.10 -7.90
CA SER A 40 11.58 9.73 -7.49
C SER A 40 10.37 8.77 -7.39
N PRO A 41 10.50 7.53 -7.88
CA PRO A 41 9.48 6.51 -7.70
C PRO A 41 9.36 6.11 -6.23
N GLU A 42 8.15 6.25 -5.67
CA GLU A 42 7.82 5.85 -4.30
C GLU A 42 7.23 4.42 -4.31
N ALA A 43 7.43 3.67 -3.22
CA ALA A 43 6.82 2.36 -3.01
C ALA A 43 5.92 2.37 -1.78
N MET A 44 4.75 1.75 -1.88
CA MET A 44 3.72 1.66 -0.83
C MET A 44 3.40 0.19 -0.54
N LYS A 45 3.54 -0.21 0.73
CA LYS A 45 3.08 -1.52 1.23
C LYS A 45 1.64 -1.41 1.70
N LEU A 46 0.78 -2.30 1.19
CA LEU A 46 -0.61 -2.43 1.59
C LEU A 46 -0.79 -3.80 2.23
N GLU A 47 -1.13 -3.81 3.52
CA GLU A 47 -1.40 -5.04 4.26
C GLU A 47 -2.74 -5.62 3.79
N LYS A 48 -2.79 -6.95 3.64
CA LYS A 48 -4.03 -7.69 3.48
C LYS A 48 -4.69 -7.68 4.86
N GLU A 49 -5.83 -7.00 5.02
CA GLU A 49 -6.55 -6.82 6.30
C GLU A 49 -6.15 -7.86 7.36
N SER A 50 -5.31 -7.45 8.30
CA SER A 50 -5.02 -8.29 9.47
C SER A 50 -6.31 -8.37 10.26
N ILE A 51 -6.82 -9.60 10.41
CA ILE A 51 -7.61 -10.00 11.56
C ILE A 51 -6.92 -9.36 12.79
N ASN A 52 -7.67 -8.59 13.58
CA ASN A 52 -7.22 -7.93 14.81
C ASN A 52 -6.48 -8.94 15.71
N TYR A 53 -5.17 -9.10 15.53
CA TYR A 53 -4.31 -9.54 16.60
C TYR A 53 -3.84 -8.25 17.25
N SER A 54 -4.67 -7.74 18.14
CA SER A 54 -4.20 -6.88 19.21
C SER A 54 -3.09 -7.64 19.92
N GLN A 55 -1.83 -7.41 19.53
CA GLN A 55 -0.69 -7.86 20.28
C GLN A 55 -0.62 -7.01 21.54
N ILE A 56 -1.50 -7.33 22.49
CA ILE A 56 -1.29 -6.96 23.88
C ILE A 56 -0.17 -7.89 24.34
N TYR A 57 1.07 -7.44 24.13
CA TYR A 57 2.19 -7.97 24.88
C TYR A 57 2.01 -7.53 26.32
N THR A 58 1.53 -8.45 27.16
CA THR A 58 1.73 -8.37 28.61
C THR A 58 2.89 -9.31 28.90
N GLU A 59 4.06 -8.74 29.20
CA GLU A 59 5.16 -9.46 29.86
C GLU A 59 4.74 -9.91 31.27
#